data_AF-A0A011VY34-F1
#
_entry.id   AF-A0A011VY34-F1
#
_cell.length_a   1.000
_cell.length_b   1.000
_cell.length_c   1.000
_cell.angle_alpha   90.00
_cell.angle_beta   90.00
_cell.angle_gamma   90.00
#
_symmetry.space_group_name_H-M   'P 1'
#
loop_
_entity.id
_entity.type
_entity.pdbx_description
1 polymer ?
#
loop_
_entity_poly.entity_id
_entity_poly.type
_entity_poly.pdbx_seq_one_letter_code
_entity_poly.pdbx_strand_id
1 'polypeptide(L)'
;MTLGELERQQEVRFPQAFHRIYNSGAMKWLELSRAELKARIKEYVSDTTAFLMLDCDCEMYLFEEVQSAAEELAQLSQWQEEDKKLRIKDGLRIVPFGHSGGGDIYCLLYTPENAEPMVIRYFHDSYEAPQIMGRDFDEFVYIQLLLAAENEQDVEDEYFRNNTAYLSEKYRPMVEGKSADELTDALYAMVFSPADIFERL
;
A
#
# COMPACT_ATOMS: atom_id res chain seq x y z
N MET A 1 -10.13 -15.70 2.42
CA MET A 1 -9.49 -15.82 1.09
C MET A 1 -7.97 -15.80 1.29
N THR A 2 -7.18 -16.56 0.54
CA THR A 2 -5.70 -16.56 0.60
C THR A 2 -5.09 -15.64 -0.46
N LEU A 3 -3.80 -15.27 -0.33
CA LEU A 3 -3.12 -14.43 -1.34
C LEU A 3 -3.16 -15.08 -2.74
N GLY A 4 -2.92 -16.40 -2.83
CA GLY A 4 -2.97 -17.10 -4.12
C GLY A 4 -4.38 -17.17 -4.73
N GLU A 5 -5.44 -17.12 -3.92
CA GLU A 5 -6.82 -16.98 -4.43
C GLU A 5 -7.06 -15.58 -4.96
N LEU A 6 -6.62 -14.56 -4.23
CA LEU A 6 -6.70 -13.16 -4.65
C LEU A 6 -5.95 -12.91 -5.97
N GLU A 7 -4.73 -13.42 -6.09
CA GLU A 7 -3.92 -13.33 -7.32
C GLU A 7 -4.60 -13.95 -8.53
N ARG A 8 -5.28 -15.10 -8.35
CA ARG A 8 -6.08 -15.72 -9.42
C ARG A 8 -7.31 -14.89 -9.76
N GLN A 9 -8.00 -14.32 -8.76
CA GLN A 9 -9.16 -13.48 -8.97
C GLN A 9 -8.81 -12.19 -9.72
N GLN A 10 -7.68 -11.56 -9.33
CA GLN A 10 -7.19 -10.32 -9.93
C GLN A 10 -6.33 -10.57 -11.16
N GLU A 11 -6.09 -11.83 -11.55
CA GLU A 11 -5.20 -12.29 -12.62
C GLU A 11 -3.85 -11.55 -12.67
N VAL A 12 -3.27 -11.33 -11.50
CA VAL A 12 -1.93 -10.71 -11.32
C VAL A 12 -1.11 -11.56 -10.37
N ARG A 13 0.19 -11.26 -10.32
CA ARG A 13 1.04 -11.71 -9.24
C ARG A 13 1.44 -10.50 -8.40
N PHE A 14 1.11 -10.54 -7.11
CA PHE A 14 1.52 -9.53 -6.14
C PHE A 14 3.06 -9.48 -6.02
N PRO A 15 3.61 -8.36 -5.54
CA PRO A 15 5.06 -8.15 -5.48
C PRO A 15 5.79 -9.23 -4.69
N GLN A 16 7.03 -9.51 -5.06
CA GLN A 16 7.87 -10.47 -4.31
C GLN A 16 8.02 -10.10 -2.84
N ALA A 17 8.15 -8.80 -2.53
CA ALA A 17 8.22 -8.33 -1.15
C ALA A 17 6.92 -8.64 -0.39
N PHE A 18 5.76 -8.41 -1.00
CA PHE A 18 4.45 -8.77 -0.45
C PHE A 18 4.39 -10.27 -0.13
N HIS A 19 4.80 -11.14 -1.06
CA HIS A 19 4.86 -12.59 -0.84
C HIS A 19 5.77 -12.97 0.33
N ARG A 20 6.96 -12.37 0.45
CA ARG A 20 7.87 -12.66 1.56
C ARG A 20 7.23 -12.35 2.92
N ILE A 21 6.59 -11.19 3.02
CA ILE A 21 5.94 -10.75 4.26
C ILE A 21 4.72 -11.63 4.56
N TYR A 22 3.89 -11.91 3.56
CA TYR A 22 2.76 -12.83 3.70
C TYR A 22 3.18 -14.22 4.19
N ASN A 23 4.25 -14.78 3.61
CA ASN A 23 4.76 -16.10 3.97
C ASN A 23 5.39 -16.15 5.37
N SER A 24 5.74 -15.01 5.97
CA SER A 24 6.18 -14.95 7.38
C SER A 24 5.03 -15.16 8.37
N GLY A 25 3.78 -14.99 7.93
CA GLY A 25 2.58 -15.02 8.78
C GLY A 25 2.07 -13.66 9.22
N ALA A 26 2.85 -12.59 9.04
CA ALA A 26 2.54 -11.23 9.48
C ALA A 26 1.24 -10.64 8.90
N MET A 27 0.82 -11.12 7.73
CA MET A 27 -0.38 -10.68 7.02
C MET A 27 -1.57 -11.65 7.17
N LYS A 28 -1.52 -12.61 8.11
CA LYS A 28 -2.60 -13.61 8.26
C LYS A 28 -3.97 -13.00 8.55
N TRP A 29 -3.99 -11.81 9.13
CA TRP A 29 -5.21 -11.06 9.39
C TRP A 29 -5.94 -10.62 8.11
N LEU A 30 -5.25 -10.47 6.97
CA LEU A 30 -5.84 -10.13 5.68
C LEU A 30 -6.74 -11.25 5.11
N GLU A 31 -6.57 -12.49 5.59
CA GLU A 31 -7.38 -13.63 5.10
C GLU A 31 -8.76 -13.70 5.74
N LEU A 32 -8.96 -12.96 6.84
CA LEU A 32 -10.20 -12.93 7.61
C LEU A 32 -11.32 -12.24 6.85
N SER A 33 -12.54 -12.59 7.20
CA SER A 33 -13.69 -11.75 6.89
C SER A 33 -13.78 -10.53 7.81
N ARG A 34 -14.51 -9.49 7.38
CA ARG A 34 -14.74 -8.30 8.22
C ARG A 34 -15.37 -8.63 9.58
N ALA A 35 -16.24 -9.64 9.64
CA ALA A 35 -16.85 -10.11 10.88
C ALA A 35 -15.82 -10.77 11.82
N GLU A 36 -14.92 -11.59 11.27
CA GLU A 36 -13.86 -12.25 12.02
C GLU A 36 -12.80 -11.25 12.51
N LEU A 37 -12.38 -10.31 11.66
CA LEU A 37 -11.47 -9.24 12.05
C LEU A 37 -12.06 -8.46 13.23
N LYS A 38 -13.33 -8.05 13.15
CA LYS A 38 -14.00 -7.34 14.25
C LYS A 38 -14.01 -8.13 15.56
N ALA A 39 -14.19 -9.44 15.51
CA ALA A 39 -14.18 -10.30 16.69
C ALA A 39 -12.76 -10.48 17.28
N ARG A 40 -11.73 -10.42 16.44
CA ARG A 40 -10.34 -10.76 16.79
C ARG A 40 -9.36 -9.59 16.72
N ILE A 41 -9.82 -8.36 16.49
CA ILE A 41 -8.97 -7.20 16.24
C ILE A 41 -7.94 -6.97 17.35
N LYS A 42 -8.30 -7.25 18.60
CA LYS A 42 -7.38 -7.13 19.75
C LYS A 42 -6.19 -8.08 19.65
N GLU A 43 -6.36 -9.26 19.04
CA GLU A 43 -5.26 -10.21 18.83
C GLU A 43 -4.21 -9.60 17.90
N TYR A 44 -4.62 -8.92 16.83
CA TYR A 44 -3.69 -8.36 15.84
C TYR A 44 -3.13 -7.00 16.24
N VAL A 45 -3.92 -6.14 16.88
CA VAL A 45 -3.44 -4.85 17.40
C VAL A 45 -2.44 -5.04 18.55
N SER A 46 -2.45 -6.18 19.24
CA SER A 46 -1.44 -6.52 20.26
C SER A 46 -0.32 -7.43 19.74
N ASP A 47 -0.40 -7.88 18.49
CA ASP A 47 0.65 -8.67 17.84
C ASP A 47 1.64 -7.72 17.19
N THR A 48 2.80 -7.54 17.85
CA THR A 48 3.86 -6.66 17.38
C THR A 48 4.46 -7.10 16.04
N THR A 49 4.17 -8.32 15.57
CA THR A 49 4.63 -8.84 14.27
C THR A 49 3.63 -8.64 13.15
N ALA A 50 2.38 -8.25 13.47
CA ALA A 50 1.35 -8.01 12.48
C ALA A 50 1.76 -6.86 11.54
N PHE A 51 1.74 -7.14 10.25
CA PHE A 51 2.22 -6.21 9.23
C PHE A 51 1.33 -4.98 9.13
N LEU A 52 1.95 -3.79 9.15
CA LEU A 52 1.33 -2.46 9.10
C LEU A 52 0.22 -2.23 10.14
N MET A 53 0.28 -2.93 11.28
CA MET A 53 -0.46 -2.52 12.49
C MET A 53 0.35 -1.42 13.20
N LEU A 54 0.46 -0.26 12.54
CA LEU A 54 1.22 0.92 12.94
C LEU A 54 0.38 2.17 12.65
N ASP A 55 0.73 3.29 13.29
CA ASP A 55 0.13 4.60 13.01
C ASP A 55 0.63 5.21 11.67
N CYS A 56 0.68 4.41 10.60
CA CYS A 56 0.99 4.84 9.23
C CYS A 56 -0.27 5.27 8.46
N ASP A 57 -0.12 5.75 7.22
CA ASP A 57 -1.25 6.23 6.42
C ASP A 57 -2.08 5.10 5.79
N CYS A 58 -1.45 3.98 5.39
CA CYS A 58 -2.13 2.91 4.66
C CYS A 58 -2.80 1.89 5.58
N GLU A 59 -4.12 1.81 5.49
CA GLU A 59 -4.94 0.70 5.98
C GLU A 59 -5.12 -0.35 4.87
N MET A 60 -4.67 -1.58 5.08
CA MET A 60 -4.79 -2.63 4.07
C MET A 60 -6.21 -3.19 3.99
N TYR A 61 -6.69 -3.44 2.77
CA TYR A 61 -7.94 -4.17 2.55
C TYR A 61 -7.78 -5.63 2.95
N LEU A 62 -8.81 -6.20 3.56
CA LEU A 62 -8.92 -7.67 3.63
C LEU A 62 -8.96 -8.22 2.21
N PHE A 63 -8.44 -9.43 1.99
CA PHE A 63 -8.38 -10.00 0.64
C PHE A 63 -9.77 -10.16 0.00
N GLU A 64 -10.82 -10.37 0.81
CA GLU A 64 -12.19 -10.42 0.30
C GLU A 64 -12.74 -9.06 -0.18
N GLU A 65 -12.12 -7.94 0.25
CA GLU A 65 -12.57 -6.57 -0.04
C GLU A 65 -11.92 -5.99 -1.29
N VAL A 66 -10.79 -6.55 -1.73
CA VAL A 66 -10.02 -6.04 -2.88
C VAL A 66 -10.85 -5.97 -4.15
N GLN A 67 -11.75 -6.93 -4.38
CA GLN A 67 -12.64 -6.89 -5.55
C GLN A 67 -13.62 -5.70 -5.50
N SER A 68 -14.17 -5.41 -4.32
CA SER A 68 -15.06 -4.26 -4.14
C SER A 68 -14.30 -2.94 -4.34
N ALA A 69 -13.05 -2.86 -3.84
CA ALA A 69 -12.20 -1.70 -4.06
C ALA A 69 -11.84 -1.52 -5.54
N ALA A 70 -11.67 -2.62 -6.29
CA ALA A 70 -11.41 -2.55 -7.73
C ALA A 70 -12.62 -2.02 -8.52
N GLU A 71 -13.84 -2.36 -8.09
CA GLU A 71 -15.08 -1.82 -8.65
C GLU A 71 -15.24 -0.33 -8.36
N GLU A 72 -14.91 0.11 -7.14
CA GLU A 72 -14.87 1.52 -6.77
C GLU A 72 -13.85 2.31 -7.62
N LEU A 73 -12.63 1.80 -7.76
CA LEU A 73 -11.60 2.41 -8.60
C LEU A 73 -12.06 2.52 -10.06
N ALA A 74 -12.75 1.51 -10.59
CA ALA A 74 -13.30 1.56 -11.95
C ALA A 74 -14.35 2.66 -12.10
N GLN A 75 -15.20 2.87 -11.09
CA GLN A 75 -16.16 3.97 -11.07
C GLN A 75 -15.47 5.34 -11.04
N LEU A 76 -14.44 5.51 -10.20
CA LEU A 76 -13.64 6.75 -10.15
C LEU A 76 -12.96 7.04 -11.49
N SER A 77 -12.42 6.00 -12.14
CA SER A 77 -11.82 6.13 -13.48
C SER A 77 -12.86 6.50 -14.54
N GLN A 78 -14.10 6.01 -14.43
CA GLN A 78 -15.17 6.40 -15.34
C GLN A 78 -15.52 7.89 -15.22
N TRP A 79 -15.55 8.42 -13.99
CA TRP A 79 -15.78 9.86 -13.79
C TRP A 79 -14.66 10.72 -14.37
N GLN A 80 -13.40 10.31 -14.24
CA GLN A 80 -12.26 10.96 -14.94
C GLN A 80 -12.47 10.99 -16.46
N GLU A 81 -12.94 9.89 -17.04
CA GLU A 81 -13.21 9.79 -18.48
C GLU A 81 -14.35 10.72 -18.91
N GLU A 82 -15.44 10.73 -18.18
CA GLU A 82 -16.63 11.54 -18.49
C GLU A 82 -16.36 13.04 -18.31
N ASP A 83 -15.74 13.44 -17.20
CA ASP A 83 -15.58 14.83 -16.79
C ASP A 83 -14.32 15.50 -17.34
N LYS A 84 -13.20 14.76 -17.43
CA LYS A 84 -11.90 15.30 -17.85
C LYS A 84 -11.45 14.82 -19.22
N LYS A 85 -12.16 13.88 -19.84
CA LYS A 85 -11.75 13.23 -21.10
C LYS A 85 -10.38 12.56 -20.96
N LEU A 86 -10.13 11.98 -19.78
CA LEU A 86 -8.93 11.23 -19.45
C LEU A 86 -9.30 9.77 -19.22
N ARG A 87 -8.63 8.86 -19.93
CA ARG A 87 -8.75 7.42 -19.68
C ARG A 87 -7.42 6.86 -19.22
N ILE A 88 -7.45 5.74 -18.49
CA ILE A 88 -6.23 4.99 -18.17
C ILE A 88 -5.63 4.46 -19.47
N LYS A 89 -4.32 4.59 -19.64
CA LYS A 89 -3.59 4.11 -20.81
C LYS A 89 -3.75 2.60 -20.97
N ASP A 90 -3.85 2.17 -22.22
CA ASP A 90 -3.93 0.75 -22.57
C ASP A 90 -2.68 -0.01 -22.08
N GLY A 91 -2.88 -1.25 -21.62
CA GLY A 91 -1.80 -2.13 -21.15
C GLY A 91 -1.34 -1.89 -19.71
N LEU A 92 -1.90 -0.90 -19.02
CA LEU A 92 -1.73 -0.74 -17.57
C LEU A 92 -2.74 -1.61 -16.81
N ARG A 93 -2.32 -2.17 -15.68
CA ARG A 93 -3.24 -2.83 -14.73
C ARG A 93 -3.05 -2.22 -13.36
N ILE A 94 -4.16 -1.90 -12.70
CA ILE A 94 -4.17 -1.26 -11.39
C ILE A 94 -4.97 -2.16 -10.46
N VAL A 95 -4.37 -2.59 -9.35
CA VAL A 95 -4.99 -3.47 -8.37
C VAL A 95 -4.94 -2.82 -6.99
N PRO A 96 -6.06 -2.46 -6.37
CA PRO A 96 -6.07 -1.87 -5.03
C PRO A 96 -5.65 -2.89 -3.98
N PHE A 97 -5.04 -2.42 -2.90
CA PHE A 97 -4.65 -3.27 -1.77
C PHE A 97 -4.79 -2.59 -0.40
N GLY A 98 -5.01 -1.28 -0.38
CA GLY A 98 -5.30 -0.54 0.85
C GLY A 98 -5.88 0.84 0.54
N HIS A 99 -6.14 1.61 1.58
CA HIS A 99 -6.61 2.97 1.50
C HIS A 99 -6.02 3.84 2.60
N SER A 100 -6.04 5.15 2.43
CA SER A 100 -5.81 6.09 3.54
C SER A 100 -7.06 6.24 4.40
N GLY A 101 -6.92 6.79 5.60
CA GLY A 101 -8.07 7.21 6.42
C GLY A 101 -8.94 8.28 5.76
N GLY A 102 -8.38 9.00 4.78
CA GLY A 102 -9.08 9.97 3.94
C GLY A 102 -9.87 9.35 2.79
N GLY A 103 -9.68 8.06 2.48
CA GLY A 103 -10.37 7.35 1.40
C GLY A 103 -9.56 7.22 0.10
N ASP A 104 -8.37 7.80 0.02
CA ASP A 104 -7.50 7.61 -1.16
C ASP A 104 -7.05 6.15 -1.26
N ILE A 105 -6.95 5.62 -2.47
CA ILE A 105 -6.76 4.19 -2.69
C ILE A 105 -5.29 3.90 -3.01
N TYR A 106 -4.67 3.04 -2.21
CA TYR A 106 -3.34 2.48 -2.51
C TYR A 106 -3.47 1.31 -3.48
N CYS A 107 -2.76 1.43 -4.61
CA CYS A 107 -2.83 0.46 -5.70
C CYS A 107 -1.45 0.00 -6.16
N LEU A 108 -1.38 -1.27 -6.59
CA LEU A 108 -0.30 -1.82 -7.38
C LEU A 108 -0.50 -1.43 -8.85
N LEU A 109 0.46 -0.72 -9.42
CA LEU A 109 0.49 -0.32 -10.83
C LEU A 109 1.45 -1.21 -11.61
N TYR A 110 0.88 -2.11 -12.42
CA TYR A 110 1.61 -2.95 -13.35
C TYR A 110 1.75 -2.23 -14.69
N THR A 111 2.98 -2.15 -15.17
CA THR A 111 3.32 -1.60 -16.49
C THR A 111 4.07 -2.64 -17.31
N PRO A 112 4.04 -2.58 -18.65
CA PRO A 112 4.81 -3.49 -19.50
C PRO A 112 6.33 -3.39 -19.32
N GLU A 113 6.81 -2.28 -18.74
CA GLU A 113 8.24 -1.95 -18.63
C GLU A 113 8.88 -2.46 -17.35
N ASN A 114 8.07 -2.73 -16.31
CA ASN A 114 8.58 -3.06 -14.98
C ASN A 114 8.33 -4.54 -14.63
N ALA A 115 9.35 -5.18 -14.04
CA ALA A 115 9.25 -6.56 -13.57
C ALA A 115 8.42 -6.70 -12.28
N GLU A 116 8.40 -5.66 -11.44
CA GLU A 116 7.59 -5.56 -10.22
C GLU A 116 6.71 -4.31 -10.34
N PRO A 117 5.46 -4.32 -9.84
CA PRO A 117 4.59 -3.16 -9.92
C PRO A 117 5.08 -2.04 -8.99
N MET A 118 4.82 -0.80 -9.40
CA MET A 118 4.94 0.36 -8.52
C MET A 118 3.76 0.41 -7.55
N VAL A 119 3.89 1.17 -6.48
CA VAL A 119 2.75 1.54 -5.63
C VAL A 119 2.35 2.96 -5.95
N ILE A 120 1.05 3.19 -6.17
CA ILE A 120 0.47 4.52 -6.37
C ILE A 120 -0.63 4.78 -5.35
N ARG A 121 -0.85 6.04 -5.00
CA ARG A 121 -2.04 6.51 -4.30
C ARG A 121 -2.94 7.24 -5.28
N TYR A 122 -4.11 6.66 -5.53
CA TYR A 122 -5.16 7.19 -6.38
C TYR A 122 -6.11 8.04 -5.52
N PHE A 123 -6.29 9.30 -5.87
CA PHE A 123 -7.10 10.23 -5.08
C PHE A 123 -8.59 9.97 -5.27
N HIS A 124 -9.33 9.91 -4.16
CA HIS A 124 -10.76 9.59 -4.20
C HIS A 124 -11.64 10.82 -4.49
N ASP A 125 -11.20 12.02 -4.12
CA ASP A 125 -11.94 13.28 -4.21
C ASP A 125 -11.28 14.32 -5.14
N SER A 126 -10.20 13.93 -5.82
CA SER A 126 -9.44 14.79 -6.71
C SER A 126 -9.24 14.17 -8.08
N TYR A 127 -9.26 15.01 -9.12
CA TYR A 127 -8.94 14.60 -10.48
C TYR A 127 -7.43 14.67 -10.79
N GLU A 128 -6.59 14.96 -9.79
CA GLU A 128 -5.14 14.95 -9.96
C GLU A 128 -4.61 13.57 -10.38
N ALA A 129 -3.46 13.56 -11.05
CA ALA A 129 -2.79 12.31 -11.37
C ALA A 129 -2.38 11.60 -10.06
N PRO A 130 -2.57 10.28 -9.94
CA PRO A 130 -2.14 9.53 -8.76
C PRO A 130 -0.68 9.77 -8.43
N GLN A 131 -0.32 9.72 -7.15
CA GLN A 131 1.08 9.87 -6.73
C GLN A 131 1.78 8.52 -6.65
N ILE A 132 3.04 8.44 -7.08
CA ILE A 132 3.88 7.26 -6.89
C ILE A 132 4.32 7.22 -5.43
N MET A 133 3.85 6.23 -4.70
CA MET A 133 4.14 5.97 -3.29
C MET A 133 5.14 4.83 -3.09
N GLY A 134 5.97 4.58 -4.11
CA GLY A 134 7.01 3.55 -4.13
C GLY A 134 7.22 3.03 -5.55
N ARG A 135 8.47 2.94 -5.99
CA ARG A 135 8.85 2.31 -7.28
C ARG A 135 8.75 0.79 -7.23
N ASP A 136 8.70 0.24 -6.03
CA ASP A 136 8.41 -1.14 -5.71
C ASP A 136 7.68 -1.19 -4.36
N PHE A 137 7.22 -2.37 -3.96
CA PHE A 137 6.50 -2.53 -2.68
C PHE A 137 7.41 -2.34 -1.45
N ASP A 138 8.72 -2.54 -1.59
CA ASP A 138 9.66 -2.38 -0.47
C ASP A 138 9.89 -0.88 -0.16
N GLU A 139 9.95 -0.03 -1.18
CA GLU A 139 9.97 1.43 -1.04
C GLU A 139 8.67 1.94 -0.42
N PHE A 140 7.54 1.35 -0.79
CA PHE A 140 6.27 1.68 -0.18
C PHE A 140 6.26 1.40 1.33
N VAL A 141 6.73 0.22 1.76
CA VAL A 141 6.85 -0.09 3.20
C VAL A 141 7.79 0.88 3.90
N TYR A 142 8.89 1.25 3.25
CA TYR A 142 9.80 2.28 3.76
C TYR A 142 9.06 3.61 3.99
N ILE A 143 8.30 4.08 3.00
CA ILE A 143 7.50 5.31 3.11
C ILE A 143 6.46 5.21 4.23
N GLN A 144 5.78 4.07 4.40
CA GLN A 144 4.82 3.88 5.48
C GLN A 144 5.48 3.95 6.87
N LEU A 145 6.71 3.46 7.02
CA LEU A 145 7.47 3.61 8.26
C LEU A 145 7.86 5.06 8.53
N LEU A 146 8.20 5.83 7.49
CA LEU A 146 8.45 7.27 7.67
C LEU A 146 7.17 8.01 8.10
N LEU A 147 6.03 7.70 7.48
CA LEU A 147 4.73 8.27 7.84
C LEU A 147 4.33 7.88 9.26
N ALA A 148 4.60 6.65 9.70
CA ALA A 148 4.37 6.24 11.08
C ALA A 148 5.21 7.07 12.07
N ALA A 149 6.49 7.29 11.77
CA ALA A 149 7.36 8.13 12.60
C ALA A 149 6.86 9.59 12.66
N GLU A 150 6.38 10.13 11.53
CA GLU A 150 5.78 11.47 11.47
C GLU A 150 4.49 11.57 12.28
N ASN A 151 3.70 10.51 12.33
CA ASN A 151 2.49 10.36 13.15
C ASN A 151 2.78 9.97 14.61
N GLU A 152 3.98 10.25 15.12
CA GLU A 152 4.37 10.03 16.52
C GLU A 152 4.40 8.56 16.98
N GLN A 153 4.49 7.58 16.05
CA GLN A 153 4.77 6.19 16.40
C GLN A 153 6.13 6.10 17.13
N ASP A 154 6.19 5.34 18.23
CA ASP A 154 7.45 5.08 18.93
C ASP A 154 8.38 4.20 18.09
N VAL A 155 9.38 4.82 17.46
CA VAL A 155 10.33 4.13 16.57
C VAL A 155 11.22 3.11 17.30
N GLU A 156 11.25 3.15 18.63
CA GLU A 156 12.00 2.21 19.47
C GLU A 156 11.14 1.05 19.97
N ASP A 157 9.84 1.04 19.70
CA ASP A 157 8.95 -0.03 20.12
C ASP A 157 9.10 -1.30 19.26
N GLU A 158 8.48 -2.39 19.71
CA GLU A 158 8.54 -3.67 19.00
C GLU A 158 7.74 -3.66 17.68
N TYR A 159 6.64 -2.89 17.59
CA TYR A 159 5.81 -2.82 16.38
C TYR A 159 6.62 -2.23 15.23
N PHE A 160 7.28 -1.10 15.48
CA PHE A 160 8.08 -0.38 14.49
C PHE A 160 9.30 -1.19 14.07
N ARG A 161 10.03 -1.77 15.03
CA ARG A 161 11.22 -2.61 14.74
C ARG A 161 10.87 -3.87 13.96
N ASN A 162 9.78 -4.55 14.29
CA ASN A 162 9.36 -5.74 13.55
C ASN A 162 8.95 -5.40 12.12
N ASN A 163 8.24 -4.28 11.90
CA ASN A 163 7.90 -3.84 10.56
C ASN A 163 9.13 -3.37 9.77
N THR A 164 10.12 -2.75 10.43
CA THR A 164 11.42 -2.42 9.84
C THR A 164 12.17 -3.68 9.37
N ALA A 165 12.04 -4.80 10.08
CA ALA A 165 12.68 -6.07 9.69
C ALA A 165 12.13 -6.65 8.38
N TYR A 166 10.92 -6.24 7.94
CA TYR A 166 10.34 -6.67 6.66
C TYR A 166 10.96 -5.97 5.44
N LEU A 167 11.62 -4.83 5.62
CA LEU A 167 12.36 -4.15 4.56
C LEU A 167 13.52 -5.02 4.06
N SER A 168 13.83 -4.93 2.76
CA SER A 168 15.08 -5.48 2.24
C SER A 168 16.30 -4.69 2.71
N GLU A 169 17.49 -5.27 2.47
CA GLU A 169 18.79 -4.62 2.73
C GLU A 169 18.97 -3.28 2.00
N LYS A 170 18.14 -2.98 1.00
CA LYS A 170 18.15 -1.68 0.32
C LYS A 170 17.62 -0.55 1.21
N TYR A 171 16.50 -0.77 1.90
CA TYR A 171 15.82 0.28 2.68
C TYR A 171 15.98 0.12 4.19
N ARG A 172 16.23 -1.10 4.71
CA ARG A 172 16.38 -1.31 6.15
C ARG A 172 17.43 -0.39 6.79
N PRO A 173 18.63 -0.18 6.21
CA PRO A 173 19.63 0.72 6.80
C PRO A 173 19.22 2.21 6.79
N MET A 174 18.18 2.58 6.05
CA MET A 174 17.63 3.94 6.02
C MET A 174 16.65 4.19 7.18
N VAL A 175 16.24 3.14 7.89
CA VAL A 175 15.28 3.21 9.01
C VAL A 175 15.91 2.73 10.31
N GLU A 176 16.64 1.62 10.27
CA GLU A 176 17.18 0.96 11.46
C GLU A 176 18.15 1.87 12.23
N GLY A 177 17.85 2.10 13.51
CA GLY A 177 18.65 2.94 14.41
C GLY A 177 18.53 4.44 14.17
N LYS A 178 17.55 4.89 13.38
CA LYS A 178 17.24 6.31 13.16
C LYS A 178 16.25 6.82 14.19
N SER A 179 16.40 8.08 14.60
CA SER A 179 15.39 8.74 15.44
C SER A 179 14.14 9.09 14.63
N ALA A 180 13.01 9.34 15.32
CA ALA A 180 11.80 9.83 14.69
C ALA A 180 12.06 11.12 13.88
N ASP A 181 12.83 12.07 14.43
CA ASP A 181 13.20 13.30 13.73
C ASP A 181 13.97 13.03 12.41
N GLU A 182 14.93 12.09 12.41
CA GLU A 182 15.68 11.73 11.19
C GLU A 182 14.77 11.13 10.11
N LEU A 183 13.77 10.34 10.51
CA LEU A 183 12.81 9.71 9.61
C LEU A 183 11.80 10.71 9.06
N THR A 184 11.30 11.61 9.91
CA THR A 184 10.43 12.71 9.52
C THR A 184 11.14 13.68 8.57
N ASP A 185 12.40 14.03 8.85
CA ASP A 185 13.22 14.83 7.94
C ASP A 185 13.41 14.14 6.58
N ALA A 186 13.63 12.82 6.58
CA ALA A 186 13.72 12.04 5.35
C ALA A 186 12.41 12.07 4.56
N LEU A 187 11.26 11.97 5.22
CA LEU A 187 9.93 12.08 4.60
C LEU A 187 9.74 13.45 3.95
N TYR A 188 10.04 14.53 4.67
CA TYR A 188 9.88 15.90 4.18
C TYR A 188 10.86 16.26 3.04
N ALA A 189 11.96 15.53 2.92
CA ALA A 189 12.87 15.64 1.79
C ALA A 189 12.38 14.86 0.54
N MET A 190 11.39 13.97 0.67
CA MET A 190 10.88 13.19 -0.46
C MET A 190 10.09 14.06 -1.44
N VAL A 191 10.28 13.79 -2.73
CA VAL A 191 9.50 14.40 -3.81
C VAL A 191 8.66 13.32 -4.48
N PHE A 192 7.38 13.28 -4.13
CA PHE A 192 6.42 12.37 -4.74
C PHE A 192 6.11 12.80 -6.17
N SER A 193 6.38 11.91 -7.12
CA SER A 193 6.12 12.15 -8.53
C SER A 193 4.71 11.67 -8.91
N PRO A 194 4.01 12.36 -9.83
CA PRO A 194 2.77 11.84 -10.37
C PRO A 194 3.04 10.57 -11.20
N ALA A 195 2.11 9.62 -11.15
CA ALA A 195 2.06 8.46 -12.00
C ALA A 195 1.40 8.84 -13.33
N ASP A 196 2.14 8.69 -14.42
CA ASP A 196 1.67 9.02 -15.76
C ASP A 196 0.78 7.89 -16.34
N ILE A 197 -0.40 7.72 -15.77
CA ILE A 197 -1.33 6.63 -16.09
C ILE A 197 -2.45 7.03 -17.04
N PHE A 198 -2.69 8.32 -17.24
CA PHE A 198 -3.82 8.81 -18.04
C PHE A 198 -3.37 9.28 -19.43
N GLU A 199 -4.26 9.12 -20.40
CA GLU A 199 -4.15 9.74 -21.72
C GLU A 199 -5.47 10.44 -22.09
N ARG A 200 -5.38 11.42 -22.99
CA ARG A 200 -6.57 12.14 -23.47
C ARG A 200 -7.31 11.30 -24.51
N LEU A 201 -8.64 11.27 -24.37
CA LEU A 201 -9.57 10.80 -25.39
C LEU A 201 -9.60 11.71 -26.63
#